data_AF-A0A1Y3AP82-F1
#
_entry.id   AF-A0A1Y3AP82-F1
#
_cell.length_a   1.000
_cell.length_b   1.000
_cell.length_c   1.000
_cell.angle_alpha   90.00
_cell.angle_beta   90.00
_cell.angle_gamma   90.00
#
_symmetry.space_group_name_H-M   'P 1'
#
loop_
_entity.id
_entity.type
_entity.pdbx_description
1 polymer ?
#
loop_
_entity_poly.entity_id
_entity_poly.type
_entity_poly.pdbx_seq_one_letter_code
_entity_poly.pdbx_strand_id
1 'polypeptide(L)'
;MASSPSTTLDNYLPLLSCQDTKKKLQIGTDLLNYLNIEENTIECEHIGAFIDSIIHWLNNSNFKVAQSGLEILAHLAIRMKENLKPYLSSIIGPSIDRLGDAKECVREQAKTLLIKLMCFVSTPQ
;
A
#
# COMPACT_ATOMS: atom_id res chain seq x y z
N MET A 1 0.87 16.60 28.34
CA MET A 1 0.74 15.23 27.80
C MET A 1 1.67 15.17 26.61
N ALA A 2 2.73 14.38 26.69
CA ALA A 2 3.78 14.35 25.67
C ALA A 2 3.20 13.78 24.37
N SER A 3 3.29 14.56 23.29
CA SER A 3 3.10 14.11 21.92
C SER A 3 4.01 12.91 21.66
N SER A 4 3.42 11.72 21.49
CA SER A 4 4.16 10.51 21.14
C SER A 4 5.03 10.78 19.91
N PRO A 5 6.30 10.35 19.90
CA PRO A 5 7.20 10.63 18.79
C PRO A 5 6.77 9.84 17.56
N SER A 6 6.12 10.53 16.62
CA SER A 6 6.32 10.47 15.16
C SER A 6 6.82 9.16 14.54
N THR A 7 6.13 8.05 14.73
CA THR A 7 6.27 6.86 13.87
C THR A 7 4.88 6.42 13.45
N THR A 8 4.19 7.20 12.63
CA THR A 8 2.89 6.85 12.04
C THR A 8 2.98 6.97 10.51
N LEU A 9 1.97 6.49 9.79
CA LEU A 9 1.94 6.63 8.33
C LEU A 9 1.76 8.10 7.89
N ASP A 10 1.32 8.99 8.78
CA ASP A 10 1.14 10.42 8.51
C ASP A 10 2.45 11.11 8.08
N ASN A 11 3.60 10.63 8.57
CA ASN A 11 4.90 11.15 8.17
C ASN A 11 5.23 10.90 6.70
N TYR A 12 4.67 9.83 6.13
CA TYR A 12 4.90 9.47 4.73
C TYR A 12 3.90 10.14 3.79
N LEU A 13 2.67 10.41 4.25
CA LEU A 13 1.59 10.92 3.40
C LEU A 13 1.98 12.14 2.55
N PRO A 14 2.60 13.21 3.08
CA PRO A 14 3.02 14.36 2.28
C PRO A 14 4.03 14.01 1.17
N LEU A 15 4.80 12.93 1.36
CA LEU A 15 5.87 12.51 0.45
C LEU A 15 5.34 11.71 -0.75
N LEU A 16 4.18 11.04 -0.61
CA LEU A 16 3.66 10.13 -1.63
C LEU A 16 3.25 10.81 -2.93
N SER A 17 2.93 12.11 -2.86
CA SER A 17 2.58 12.96 -4.00
C SER A 17 3.78 13.43 -4.84
N CYS A 18 5.02 13.14 -4.39
CA CYS A 18 6.23 13.53 -5.09
C CYS A 18 6.25 12.99 -6.52
N GLN A 19 6.61 13.83 -7.50
CA GLN A 19 6.67 13.45 -8.92
C GLN A 19 8.00 12.82 -9.34
N ASP A 20 9.05 12.95 -8.51
CA ASP A 20 10.36 12.41 -8.79
C ASP A 20 10.39 10.89 -8.56
N THR A 21 10.61 10.13 -9.63
CA THR A 21 10.64 8.66 -9.59
C THR A 21 11.73 8.12 -8.67
N LYS A 22 12.92 8.73 -8.62
CA LYS A 22 13.99 8.27 -7.72
C LYS A 22 13.59 8.46 -6.26
N LYS A 23 12.96 9.59 -5.93
CA LYS A 23 12.41 9.83 -4.59
C LYS A 23 11.29 8.86 -4.26
N LYS A 24 10.35 8.58 -5.19
CA LYS A 24 9.32 7.57 -4.98
C LYS A 24 9.91 6.20 -4.66
N LEU A 25 10.96 5.78 -5.36
CA LEU A 25 11.65 4.51 -5.08
C LEU A 25 12.24 4.49 -3.66
N GLN A 26 12.92 5.57 -3.26
CA GLN A 26 13.46 5.69 -1.91
C GLN A 26 12.37 5.65 -0.84
N ILE A 27 11.30 6.44 -1.02
CA ILE A 27 10.15 6.48 -0.12
C ILE A 27 9.50 5.09 -0.03
N GLY A 28 9.37 4.39 -1.16
CA GLY A 28 8.83 3.03 -1.20
C GLY A 28 9.68 2.05 -0.40
N THR A 29 11.01 2.10 -0.54
CA THR A 29 11.93 1.30 0.26
C THR A 29 11.82 1.63 1.76
N ASP A 30 11.82 2.91 2.12
CA ASP A 30 11.74 3.32 3.52
C ASP A 30 10.41 2.93 4.17
N LEU A 31 9.31 3.08 3.44
CA LEU A 31 7.98 2.70 3.91
C LEU A 31 7.82 1.18 4.03
N LEU A 32 8.35 0.39 3.10
CA LEU A 32 8.33 -1.07 3.20
C LEU A 32 9.19 -1.56 4.37
N ASN A 33 10.38 -0.99 4.57
CA ASN A 33 11.21 -1.28 5.74
C ASN A 33 10.47 -0.97 7.05
N TYR A 34 9.74 0.13 7.09
CA TYR A 34 8.89 0.50 8.21
C TYR A 34 7.74 -0.50 8.42
N LEU A 35 7.00 -0.87 7.37
CA LEU A 35 5.85 -1.76 7.44
C LEU A 35 6.21 -3.23 7.74
N ASN A 36 7.45 -3.64 7.45
CA ASN A 36 7.98 -4.96 7.76
C ASN A 36 8.23 -5.21 9.25
N ILE A 37 8.26 -4.15 10.07
CA ILE A 37 8.34 -4.25 11.53
C ILE A 37 6.91 -4.31 12.07
N GLU A 38 6.51 -5.46 12.62
CA GLU A 38 5.12 -5.69 13.05
C GLU A 38 4.69 -4.76 14.20
N GLU A 39 5.64 -4.30 15.02
CA GLU A 39 5.41 -3.40 16.14
C GLU A 39 5.18 -1.95 15.74
N ASN A 40 5.59 -1.55 14.53
CA ASN A 40 5.41 -0.19 14.03
C ASN A 40 3.92 0.11 13.83
N THR A 41 3.41 1.24 14.31
CA THR A 41 1.98 1.55 14.15
C THR A 41 1.62 1.86 12.69
N ILE A 42 0.39 1.52 12.32
CA ILE A 42 -0.18 1.89 11.02
C ILE A 42 -1.28 2.95 11.16
N GLU A 43 -1.33 3.62 12.32
CA GLU A 43 -2.21 4.76 12.53
C GLU A 43 -1.93 5.84 11.47
N CYS A 44 -3.01 6.44 10.98
CA CYS A 44 -2.99 7.50 10.00
C CYS A 44 -4.28 8.30 10.13
N GLU A 45 -4.17 9.60 10.40
CA GLU A 45 -5.31 10.50 10.51
C GLU A 45 -6.09 10.56 9.18
N HIS A 46 -5.38 10.46 8.07
CA HIS A 46 -5.93 10.55 6.71
C HIS A 46 -5.68 9.28 5.90
N ILE A 47 -6.01 8.11 6.48
CA ILE A 47 -5.74 6.80 5.88
C ILE A 47 -6.32 6.63 4.46
N GLY A 48 -7.49 7.22 4.16
CA GLY A 48 -8.06 7.19 2.81
C GLY A 48 -7.15 7.87 1.78
N ALA A 49 -6.66 9.07 2.10
CA ALA A 49 -5.75 9.80 1.22
C ALA A 49 -4.40 9.08 1.06
N PHE A 50 -3.94 8.39 2.11
CA PHE A 50 -2.76 7.52 2.04
C PHE A 50 -2.97 6.39 1.04
N ILE A 51 -4.08 5.65 1.16
CA ILE A 51 -4.41 4.54 0.27
C ILE A 51 -4.55 5.05 -1.18
N ASP A 52 -5.26 6.15 -1.40
CA ASP A 52 -5.42 6.75 -2.73
C ASP A 52 -4.08 7.13 -3.37
N SER A 53 -3.16 7.67 -2.56
CA SER A 53 -1.81 8.02 -3.01
C SER A 53 -1.01 6.79 -3.43
N ILE A 54 -1.15 5.67 -2.71
CA ILE A 54 -0.50 4.41 -3.07
C ILE A 54 -1.17 3.77 -4.29
N ILE A 55 -2.50 3.82 -4.43
CA ILE A 55 -3.20 3.36 -5.64
C ILE A 55 -2.66 4.11 -6.87
N HIS A 56 -2.40 5.40 -6.77
CA HIS A 56 -1.80 6.15 -7.87
C HIS A 56 -0.40 5.62 -8.29
N TRP A 57 0.36 5.02 -7.37
CA TRP A 57 1.66 4.41 -7.69
C TRP A 57 1.53 3.17 -8.57
N LEU A 58 0.42 2.43 -8.51
CA LEU A 58 0.18 1.24 -9.36
C LEU A 58 0.19 1.59 -10.85
N ASN A 59 -0.18 2.82 -11.20
CA ASN A 59 -0.19 3.32 -12.58
C ASN A 59 1.12 4.00 -13.01
N ASN A 60 2.16 3.96 -12.18
CA ASN A 60 3.43 4.59 -12.51
C ASN A 60 4.13 3.85 -13.65
N SER A 61 4.77 4.59 -14.56
CA SER A 61 5.53 4.01 -15.68
C SER A 61 6.77 3.24 -15.24
N ASN A 62 7.27 3.50 -14.02
CA ASN A 62 8.33 2.72 -13.42
C ASN A 62 7.77 1.52 -12.66
N PHE A 63 8.04 0.31 -13.17
CA PHE A 63 7.52 -0.93 -12.61
C PHE A 63 7.88 -1.16 -11.13
N LYS A 64 9.02 -0.64 -10.65
CA LYS A 64 9.42 -0.79 -9.24
C LYS A 64 8.55 0.07 -8.32
N VAL A 65 8.12 1.25 -8.78
CA VAL A 65 7.17 2.10 -8.04
C VAL A 65 5.82 1.40 -7.94
N ALA A 66 5.33 0.84 -9.06
CA ALA A 66 4.09 0.06 -9.07
C ALA A 66 4.18 -1.19 -8.17
N GLN A 67 5.30 -1.91 -8.23
CA GLN A 67 5.57 -3.06 -7.36
C GLN A 67 5.53 -2.66 -5.88
N SER A 68 6.24 -1.60 -5.49
CA SER A 68 6.22 -1.11 -4.11
C SER A 68 4.81 -0.73 -3.66
N GLY A 69 4.01 -0.10 -4.53
CA GLY A 69 2.63 0.25 -4.20
C GLY A 69 1.76 -0.97 -3.90
N LEU A 70 1.86 -2.02 -4.72
CA LEU A 70 1.16 -3.29 -4.47
C LEU A 70 1.62 -3.97 -3.17
N GLU A 71 2.91 -3.92 -2.87
CA GLU A 71 3.47 -4.49 -1.64
C GLU A 71 3.02 -3.72 -0.39
N ILE A 72 3.03 -2.40 -0.42
CA ILE A 72 2.51 -1.54 0.65
C ILE A 72 1.03 -1.86 0.92
N LEU A 73 0.20 -1.91 -0.12
CA LEU A 73 -1.22 -2.29 0.03
C LEU A 73 -1.39 -3.70 0.60
N ALA A 74 -0.49 -4.62 0.25
CA ALA A 74 -0.51 -5.98 0.79
C ALA A 74 -0.16 -6.04 2.28
N HIS A 75 0.73 -5.17 2.76
CA HIS A 75 0.97 -5.00 4.20
C HIS A 75 -0.25 -4.40 4.90
N LEU A 76 -0.84 -3.34 4.33
CA LEU A 76 -2.04 -2.72 4.88
C LEU A 76 -3.22 -3.70 4.96
N ALA A 77 -3.43 -4.54 3.95
CA ALA A 77 -4.47 -5.56 3.95
C ALA A 77 -4.40 -6.50 5.16
N ILE A 78 -3.20 -6.98 5.50
CA ILE A 78 -3.01 -7.88 6.64
C ILE A 78 -3.22 -7.15 7.97
N ARG A 79 -2.70 -5.92 8.08
CA ARG A 79 -2.68 -5.18 9.34
C ARG A 79 -3.99 -4.49 9.66
N MET A 80 -4.69 -3.96 8.65
CA MET A 80 -5.99 -3.28 8.80
C MET A 80 -7.17 -4.25 8.83
N LYS A 81 -7.07 -5.42 8.18
CA LYS A 81 -8.16 -6.41 8.09
C LYS A 81 -9.47 -5.75 7.65
N GLU A 82 -10.52 -5.86 8.47
CA GLU A 82 -11.85 -5.31 8.18
C GLU A 82 -11.86 -3.80 8.01
N ASN A 83 -10.92 -3.06 8.61
CA ASN A 83 -10.82 -1.61 8.47
C ASN A 83 -10.44 -1.19 7.04
N LEU A 84 -9.95 -2.12 6.20
CA LEU A 84 -9.69 -1.86 4.78
C LEU A 84 -10.95 -1.99 3.90
N LYS A 85 -12.05 -2.58 4.39
CA LYS A 85 -13.29 -2.82 3.63
C LYS A 85 -13.80 -1.58 2.85
N PRO A 86 -13.80 -0.36 3.42
CA PRO A 86 -14.25 0.84 2.69
C PRO A 86 -13.44 1.18 1.43
N TYR A 87 -12.22 0.66 1.31
CA TYR A 87 -11.29 1.00 0.22
C TYR A 87 -11.15 -0.11 -0.82
N LEU A 88 -11.78 -1.28 -0.61
CA LEU A 88 -11.61 -2.44 -1.47
C LEU A 88 -11.98 -2.18 -2.93
N SER A 89 -13.09 -1.47 -3.18
CA SER A 89 -13.53 -1.13 -4.54
C SER A 89 -12.48 -0.31 -5.30
N SER A 90 -11.78 0.58 -4.61
CA SER A 90 -10.71 1.40 -5.18
C SER A 90 -9.40 0.63 -5.39
N ILE A 91 -9.13 -0.40 -4.58
CA ILE A 91 -7.89 -1.19 -4.66
C ILE A 91 -7.99 -2.31 -5.70
N ILE A 92 -9.12 -3.02 -5.76
CA ILE A 92 -9.25 -4.26 -6.53
C ILE A 92 -9.07 -4.03 -8.03
N GLY A 93 -9.74 -3.03 -8.61
CA GLY A 93 -9.65 -2.74 -10.05
C GLY A 93 -8.21 -2.50 -10.52
N PRO A 94 -7.51 -1.50 -9.95
CA PRO A 94 -6.11 -1.23 -10.28
C PRO A 94 -5.17 -2.42 -10.03
N SER A 95 -5.45 -3.24 -9.02
CA SER A 95 -4.67 -4.45 -8.73
C SER A 95 -4.88 -5.53 -9.80
N ILE A 96 -6.11 -5.71 -10.29
CA ILE A 96 -6.43 -6.62 -11.40
C ILE A 96 -5.70 -6.17 -12.68
N ASP A 97 -5.69 -4.87 -12.97
CA ASP A 97 -4.97 -4.34 -14.14
C ASP A 97 -3.47 -4.70 -14.09
N ARG A 98 -2.88 -4.75 -12.89
CA ARG A 98 -1.48 -5.15 -12.70
C ARG A 98 -1.20 -6.64 -12.89
N LEU A 99 -2.22 -7.51 -12.96
CA LEU A 99 -2.03 -8.90 -13.39
C LEU A 99 -1.60 -8.99 -14.87
N GLY A 100 -1.87 -7.96 -15.66
CA GLY A 100 -1.45 -7.84 -17.06
C GLY A 100 -0.09 -7.17 -17.27
N ASP A 101 0.65 -6.85 -16.20
CA ASP A 101 1.91 -6.11 -16.32
C ASP A 101 2.99 -6.92 -17.07
N ALA A 102 3.82 -6.23 -17.86
CA ALA A 102 4.92 -6.86 -18.60
C ALA A 102 5.96 -7.50 -17.67
N LYS A 103 6.11 -6.99 -16.45
CA LYS A 103 7.07 -7.49 -15.46
C LYS A 103 6.44 -8.54 -14.56
N GLU A 104 7.06 -9.72 -14.51
CA GLU A 104 6.59 -10.82 -13.68
C GLU A 104 6.51 -10.47 -12.19
N CYS A 105 7.49 -9.76 -11.65
CA CYS A 105 7.48 -9.34 -10.26
C CYS A 105 6.27 -8.46 -9.89
N VAL A 106 5.76 -7.65 -10.83
CA VAL A 106 4.56 -6.83 -10.62
C VAL A 106 3.31 -7.73 -10.62
N ARG A 107 3.22 -8.67 -11.55
CA ARG A 107 2.10 -9.62 -11.61
C ARG A 107 2.01 -10.48 -10.34
N GLU A 108 3.14 -10.97 -9.85
CA GLU A 108 3.18 -11.77 -8.61
C GLU A 108 2.79 -10.95 -7.38
N GLN A 109 3.19 -9.68 -7.31
CA GLN A 109 2.78 -8.81 -6.21
C GLN A 109 1.28 -8.48 -6.27
N ALA A 110 0.72 -8.31 -7.48
CA ALA A 110 -0.71 -8.11 -7.67
C ALA A 110 -1.52 -9.34 -7.22
N LYS A 111 -1.09 -10.56 -7.60
CA LYS A 111 -1.69 -11.81 -7.09
C LYS A 111 -1.64 -11.88 -5.56
N THR A 112 -0.47 -11.58 -4.99
CA THR A 112 -0.26 -11.62 -3.53
C THR A 112 -1.21 -10.66 -2.82
N LEU A 113 -1.34 -9.43 -3.31
CA LEU A 113 -2.30 -8.46 -2.77
C LEU A 113 -3.74 -9.00 -2.86
N LEU A 114 -4.18 -9.43 -4.05
CA LEU A 114 -5.55 -9.91 -4.26
C LEU A 114 -5.90 -11.10 -3.34
N ILE A 115 -4.98 -12.05 -3.16
CA ILE A 115 -5.16 -13.17 -2.22
C ILE A 115 -5.33 -12.66 -0.79
N LYS A 116 -4.48 -11.72 -0.35
CA LYS A 116 -4.56 -11.15 1.01
C LYS A 116 -5.86 -10.38 1.25
N LEU A 117 -6.39 -9.70 0.23
CA LEU A 117 -7.69 -9.04 0.31
C LEU A 117 -8.81 -10.06 0.52
N MET A 118 -8.77 -11.24 -0.12
CA MET A 118 -9.79 -12.29 0.03
C MET A 118 -9.88 -12.85 1.47
N CYS A 119 -8.78 -12.84 2.23
CA CYS A 119 -8.67 -13.48 3.54
C CYS A 119 -9.63 -12.93 4.61
N PHE A 120 -10.15 -11.70 4.47
CA PHE A 120 -11.07 -11.10 5.46
C PHE A 120 -12.43 -10.68 4.88
N VAL A 121 -12.67 -10.96 3.59
CA VAL A 121 -14.01 -10.89 2.98
C VAL A 121 -14.73 -12.23 3.10
N SER A 122 -13.99 -13.33 3.23
CA SER A 122 -14.50 -14.68 3.45
C SER A 122 -14.77 -14.94 4.93
N THR A 123 -15.68 -14.17 5.55
CA THR A 123 -16.31 -14.64 6.80
C THR A 123 -17.42 -15.61 6.40
N PRO A 124 -17.45 -16.86 6.92
CA PRO A 124 -18.62 -17.69 6.74
C PRO A 124 -19.81 -16.98 7.39
N GLN A 125 -20.86 -16.71 6.60
CA GLN A 125 -22.17 -16.34 7.12
C GLN A 125 -22.82 -17.52 7.85
#